data_AF-A0A954DXI8-F1
#
_entry.id   AF-A0A954DXI8-F1
#
_cell.length_a   1.000
_cell.length_b   1.000
_cell.length_c   1.000
_cell.angle_alpha   90.00
_cell.angle_beta   90.00
_cell.angle_gamma   90.00
#
_symmetry.space_group_name_H-M   'P 1'
#
loop_
_entity.id
_entity.type
_entity.pdbx_description
1 polymer ?
#
loop_
_entity_poly.entity_id
_entity_poly.type
_entity_poly.pdbx_seq_one_letter_code
_entity_poly.pdbx_strand_id
1 'polypeptide(L)'
;MRLEELTPEMVRRAVDIYMQHAWPNRAGARPRFDPAQLEGVESLSEMFALCESKSDRSEGPLCARYTLRLGNRDYPFMKFVVQEYLVDEEYFFSVDTHDDIEVPVSSPDYAKFQEIRRHNSELKREIEADWHDAGLPTHTDLRVLAEGLARLEGAQTCRGRLLVVDDERNVARGLAALLSARGYDVEIAYDGRQVLARLEKGPLPDLVVLDYSMPEMDGHEVLDRIRSHVEWSRLPVLLATASEISLAEIQRVSGLLRKPYPREVLFKMVEQLLGRDRA
;
A
#
# COMPACT_ATOMS: atom_id res chain seq x y z
N MET A 1 -15.03 0.11 2.88
CA MET A 1 -16.29 0.54 3.54
C MET A 1 -16.74 1.81 2.86
N ARG A 2 -18.04 1.98 2.57
CA ARG A 2 -18.47 3.17 1.83
C ARG A 2 -18.41 4.42 2.70
N LEU A 3 -18.21 5.58 2.07
CA LEU A 3 -18.16 6.88 2.75
C LEU A 3 -19.44 7.15 3.53
N GLU A 4 -20.59 6.73 3.00
CA GLU A 4 -21.90 6.84 3.65
C GLU A 4 -22.00 6.03 4.95
N GLU A 5 -21.17 5.00 5.11
CA GLU A 5 -21.12 4.14 6.29
C GLU A 5 -20.05 4.60 7.31
N LEU A 6 -19.12 5.45 6.89
CA LEU A 6 -18.09 6.00 7.76
C LEU A 6 -18.72 7.02 8.73
N THR A 7 -18.37 6.94 10.01
CA THR A 7 -18.91 7.87 11.02
C THR A 7 -17.78 8.54 11.82
N PRO A 8 -17.99 9.74 12.38
CA PRO A 8 -16.99 10.39 13.25
C PRO A 8 -16.60 9.53 14.46
N GLU A 9 -17.51 8.71 14.98
CA GLU A 9 -17.23 7.78 16.08
C GLU A 9 -16.21 6.71 15.67
N MET A 10 -16.32 6.17 14.46
CA MET A 10 -15.35 5.19 13.96
C MET A 10 -13.96 5.79 13.81
N VAL A 11 -13.87 7.03 13.31
CA VAL A 11 -12.57 7.68 13.15
C VAL A 11 -11.97 8.06 14.51
N ARG A 12 -12.78 8.49 15.49
CA ARG A 12 -12.34 8.67 16.89
C ARG A 12 -11.80 7.37 17.47
N ARG A 13 -12.55 6.27 17.34
CA ARG A 13 -12.12 4.95 17.80
C ARG A 13 -10.82 4.49 17.13
N ALA A 14 -10.66 4.77 15.84
CA ALA A 14 -9.43 4.47 15.11
C ALA A 14 -8.24 5.26 15.67
N VAL A 15 -8.43 6.56 15.90
CA VAL A 15 -7.41 7.43 16.52
C VAL A 15 -7.09 6.97 17.95
N ASP A 16 -8.07 6.57 18.74
CA ASP A 16 -7.84 6.08 20.10
C ASP A 16 -6.98 4.81 20.12
N ILE A 17 -7.28 3.83 19.25
CA ILE A 17 -6.48 2.62 19.10
C ILE A 17 -5.05 2.97 18.67
N TYR A 18 -4.89 3.83 17.66
CA TYR A 18 -3.57 4.31 17.24
C TYR A 18 -2.80 4.91 18.42
N MET A 19 -3.44 5.77 19.20
CA MET A 19 -2.81 6.48 20.33
C MET A 19 -2.41 5.55 21.47
N GLN A 20 -3.13 4.45 21.69
CA GLN A 20 -2.78 3.44 22.70
C GLN A 20 -1.48 2.72 22.35
N HIS A 21 -1.29 2.38 21.08
CA HIS A 21 -0.08 1.73 20.55
C HIS A 21 1.10 2.70 20.44
N ALA A 22 0.89 3.87 19.83
CA ALA A 22 1.95 4.82 19.53
C ALA A 22 2.42 5.64 20.77
N TRP A 23 1.57 5.75 21.79
CA TRP A 23 1.79 6.56 23.00
C TRP A 23 1.33 5.85 24.30
N PRO A 24 1.86 4.65 24.64
CA PRO A 24 1.35 3.82 25.74
C PRO A 24 1.57 4.41 27.14
N ASN A 25 2.41 5.45 27.27
CA ASN A 25 2.62 6.22 28.49
C ASN A 25 2.60 7.73 28.17
N ARG A 26 1.46 8.41 28.35
CA ARG A 26 1.27 9.85 28.06
C ARG A 26 2.13 10.81 28.93
N ALA A 27 3.04 10.29 29.75
CA ALA A 27 3.88 11.05 30.66
C ALA A 27 5.22 11.43 30.01
N GLY A 28 5.23 12.50 29.21
CA GLY A 28 6.47 13.20 28.84
C GLY A 28 6.50 13.81 27.44
N ALA A 29 5.94 13.12 26.45
CA ALA A 29 5.84 13.61 25.07
C ALA A 29 4.40 13.44 24.56
N ARG A 30 3.97 14.36 23.70
CA ARG A 30 2.60 14.42 23.16
C ARG A 30 2.64 14.46 21.63
N PRO A 31 1.60 13.91 20.97
CA PRO A 31 1.45 14.04 19.53
C PRO A 31 1.35 15.52 19.13
N ARG A 32 1.76 15.83 17.90
CA ARG A 32 1.69 17.20 17.36
C ARG A 32 0.24 17.66 17.14
N PHE A 33 -0.60 16.73 16.68
CA PHE A 33 -2.05 16.90 16.65
C PHE A 33 -2.64 16.43 17.99
N ASP A 34 -3.49 17.23 18.62
CA ASP A 34 -4.16 16.86 19.88
C ASP A 34 -5.45 16.08 19.58
N PRO A 35 -5.54 14.77 19.90
CA PRO A 35 -6.73 13.98 19.64
C PRO A 35 -8.00 14.52 20.31
N ALA A 36 -7.88 15.32 21.38
CA ALA A 36 -9.04 15.95 22.03
C ALA A 36 -9.83 16.89 21.09
N GLN A 37 -9.19 17.37 20.01
CA GLN A 37 -9.87 18.17 18.98
C GLN A 37 -10.98 17.39 18.26
N LEU A 38 -10.99 16.06 18.34
CA LEU A 38 -11.98 15.19 17.69
C LEU A 38 -13.23 14.94 18.55
N GLU A 39 -13.18 15.21 19.86
CA GLU A 39 -14.28 14.90 20.80
C GLU A 39 -15.53 15.75 20.52
N GLY A 40 -15.36 16.98 20.01
CA GLY A 40 -16.45 17.91 19.70
C GLY A 40 -16.92 17.91 18.24
N VAL A 41 -16.42 16.99 17.41
CA VAL A 41 -16.72 16.95 15.97
C VAL A 41 -17.92 16.06 15.70
N GLU A 42 -18.99 16.62 15.16
CA GLU A 42 -20.26 15.90 14.92
C GLU A 42 -20.42 15.42 13.47
N SER A 43 -19.64 15.97 12.53
CA SER A 43 -19.71 15.61 11.11
C SER A 43 -18.36 15.17 10.53
N LEU A 44 -18.40 14.29 9.51
CA LEU A 44 -17.20 13.91 8.76
C LEU A 44 -16.56 15.10 8.04
N SER A 45 -17.37 16.07 7.59
CA SER A 45 -16.86 17.27 6.91
C SER A 45 -15.99 18.12 7.83
N GLU A 46 -16.42 18.33 9.07
CA GLU A 46 -15.63 19.03 10.09
C GLU A 46 -14.38 18.25 10.45
N MET A 47 -14.50 16.92 10.54
CA MET A 47 -13.38 16.05 10.86
C MET A 47 -12.29 16.08 9.78
N PHE A 48 -12.70 15.98 8.52
CA PHE A 48 -11.80 16.05 7.37
C PHE A 48 -11.18 17.44 7.21
N ALA A 49 -11.84 18.50 7.69
CA ALA A 49 -11.26 19.85 7.73
C ALA A 49 -10.08 19.97 8.72
N LEU A 50 -9.98 19.08 9.71
CA LEU A 50 -8.83 19.01 10.63
C LEU A 50 -7.62 18.28 10.05
N CYS A 51 -7.81 17.52 8.96
CA CYS A 51 -6.76 16.73 8.34
C CYS A 51 -5.85 17.59 7.45
N GLU A 52 -4.55 17.26 7.41
CA GLU A 52 -3.64 17.74 6.37
C GLU A 52 -4.16 17.19 5.02
N SER A 53 -4.70 18.06 4.16
CA SER A 53 -5.09 17.69 2.79
C SER A 53 -3.93 17.98 1.82
N LYS A 54 -3.41 16.94 1.17
CA LYS A 54 -2.66 17.09 -0.08
C LYS A 54 -3.62 16.87 -1.23
N SER A 55 -4.38 17.89 -1.59
CA SER A 55 -4.96 17.95 -2.93
C SER A 55 -3.87 18.44 -3.88
N ASP A 56 -3.01 17.54 -4.37
CA ASP A 56 -2.23 17.88 -5.56
C ASP A 56 -3.22 17.88 -6.73
N ARG A 57 -3.71 19.08 -7.09
CA ARG A 57 -4.69 19.29 -8.17
C ARG A 57 -4.00 19.17 -9.52
N SER A 58 -3.43 18.02 -9.83
CA SER A 58 -2.84 17.70 -11.13
C SER A 58 -3.55 16.49 -11.74
N GLU A 59 -4.61 16.79 -12.50
CA GLU A 59 -5.26 15.99 -13.56
C GLU A 59 -5.24 14.45 -13.40
N GLY A 60 -6.18 13.92 -12.62
CA GLY A 60 -6.55 12.50 -12.55
C GLY A 60 -7.71 12.27 -11.58
N PRO A 61 -8.39 11.10 -11.58
CA PRO A 61 -9.42 10.80 -10.57
C PRO A 61 -8.77 10.87 -9.18
N LEU A 62 -9.24 11.81 -8.36
CA LEU A 62 -8.66 12.13 -7.05
C LEU A 62 -9.09 11.07 -6.04
N CYS A 63 -8.21 10.12 -5.75
CA CYS A 63 -8.37 9.25 -4.58
C CYS A 63 -8.29 10.13 -3.33
N ALA A 64 -9.40 10.36 -2.64
CA ALA A 64 -9.43 11.27 -1.50
C ALA A 64 -8.58 10.72 -0.34
N ARG A 65 -7.59 11.49 0.12
CA ARG A 65 -6.67 11.11 1.21
C ARG A 65 -6.63 12.18 2.29
N TYR A 66 -7.05 11.81 3.49
CA TYR A 66 -7.06 12.66 4.69
C TYR A 66 -6.03 12.16 5.69
N THR A 67 -5.16 13.03 6.19
CA THR A 67 -4.08 12.61 7.08
C THR A 67 -4.02 13.42 8.38
N LEU A 68 -3.81 12.75 9.50
CA LEU A 68 -3.51 13.34 10.79
C LEU A 68 -2.12 12.93 11.24
N ARG A 69 -1.26 13.90 11.56
CA ARG A 69 0.10 13.65 12.03
C ARG A 69 0.11 13.39 13.53
N LEU A 70 -0.19 12.13 13.88
CA LEU A 70 -0.22 11.68 15.27
C LEU A 70 1.18 11.31 15.78
N GLY A 71 2.08 10.85 14.91
CA GLY A 71 3.43 10.42 15.27
C GLY A 71 3.42 9.23 16.22
N ASN A 72 4.60 8.84 16.70
CA ASN A 72 4.79 7.99 17.86
C ASN A 72 5.92 8.56 18.73
N ARG A 73 6.21 7.91 19.85
CA ARG A 73 7.24 8.37 20.82
C ARG A 73 8.61 8.60 20.19
N ASP A 74 9.00 7.74 19.26
CA ASP A 74 10.34 7.69 18.70
C ASP A 74 10.40 8.33 17.30
N TYR A 75 9.24 8.56 16.66
CA TYR A 75 9.12 9.17 15.34
C TYR A 75 7.87 10.07 15.20
N PRO A 76 8.01 11.41 15.25
CA PRO A 76 6.88 12.34 15.31
C PRO A 76 6.17 12.57 13.96
N PHE A 77 6.67 11.98 12.86
CA PHE A 77 6.16 12.26 11.52
C PHE A 77 5.10 11.27 11.05
N MET A 78 5.00 10.07 11.65
CA MET A 78 4.01 9.03 11.33
C MET A 78 2.58 9.59 11.30
N LYS A 79 1.77 9.13 10.36
CA LYS A 79 0.43 9.66 10.12
C LYS A 79 -0.63 8.58 10.19
N PHE A 80 -1.73 8.93 10.84
CA PHE A 80 -3.00 8.29 10.64
C PHE A 80 -3.59 8.74 9.29
N VAL A 81 -4.11 7.81 8.52
CA VAL A 81 -4.62 8.06 7.17
C VAL A 81 -6.03 7.49 7.05
N VAL A 82 -6.95 8.31 6.53
CA VAL A 82 -8.22 7.85 5.96
C VAL A 82 -8.10 8.07 4.47
N GLN A 83 -8.09 6.99 3.68
CA GLN A 83 -7.94 7.12 2.25
C GLN A 83 -8.94 6.24 1.51
N GLU A 84 -9.39 6.76 0.38
CA GLU A 84 -10.09 5.99 -0.63
C GLU A 84 -9.09 5.03 -1.30
N TYR A 85 -9.48 3.82 -1.70
CA TYR A 85 -8.63 2.95 -2.51
C TYR A 85 -9.43 1.93 -3.31
N LEU A 86 -9.09 1.83 -4.60
CA LEU A 86 -9.54 0.83 -5.57
C LEU A 86 -11.04 0.76 -5.88
N VAL A 87 -11.95 1.27 -5.06
CA VAL A 87 -13.38 1.36 -5.36
C VAL A 87 -13.86 2.77 -5.00
N ASP A 88 -14.55 3.44 -5.93
CA ASP A 88 -15.11 4.78 -5.69
C ASP A 88 -15.96 4.80 -4.42
N GLU A 89 -15.75 5.83 -3.60
CA GLU A 89 -16.41 6.08 -2.31
C GLU A 89 -16.09 5.05 -1.21
N GLU A 90 -15.13 4.14 -1.41
CA GLU A 90 -14.70 3.20 -0.35
C GLU A 90 -13.44 3.65 0.39
N TYR A 91 -13.58 3.87 1.69
CA TYR A 91 -12.52 4.29 2.59
C TYR A 91 -12.09 3.17 3.54
N PHE A 92 -10.84 3.29 4.00
CA PHE A 92 -10.24 2.49 5.06
C PHE A 92 -9.21 3.32 5.81
N PHE A 93 -8.87 2.85 7.00
CA PHE A 93 -7.81 3.38 7.82
C PHE A 93 -6.49 2.68 7.50
N SER A 94 -5.43 3.47 7.41
CA SER A 94 -4.07 2.97 7.31
C SER A 94 -3.12 3.87 8.10
N VAL A 95 -1.92 3.35 8.31
CA VAL A 95 -0.83 4.14 8.89
C VAL A 95 0.25 4.39 7.84
N ASP A 96 0.63 5.65 7.70
CA ASP A 96 1.78 6.08 6.88
C ASP A 96 2.98 6.30 7.81
N THR A 97 3.95 5.42 7.67
CA THR A 97 5.19 5.31 8.46
C THR A 97 6.30 6.22 7.96
N HIS A 98 6.12 6.93 6.83
CA HIS A 98 7.15 7.70 6.11
C HIS A 98 8.37 6.87 5.68
N ASP A 99 8.14 5.62 5.30
CA ASP A 99 9.21 4.71 4.87
C ASP A 99 9.83 5.11 3.51
N ASP A 100 9.23 6.06 2.80
CA ASP A 100 9.71 6.58 1.51
C ASP A 100 10.97 7.46 1.62
N ILE A 101 11.43 7.78 2.83
CA ILE A 101 12.65 8.58 3.03
C ILE A 101 13.88 7.71 2.81
N GLU A 102 14.60 7.96 1.72
CA GLU A 102 15.90 7.31 1.48
C GLU A 102 17.01 7.98 2.28
N VAL A 103 17.65 7.21 3.16
CA VAL A 103 18.89 7.60 3.83
C VAL A 103 20.04 6.81 3.20
N PRO A 104 21.07 7.47 2.63
CA PRO A 104 22.20 6.77 2.05
C PRO A 104 22.88 5.85 3.07
N VAL A 105 23.34 4.67 2.65
CA VAL A 105 24.08 3.72 3.51
C VAL A 105 25.34 4.35 4.12
N SER A 106 25.92 5.33 3.42
CA SER A 106 27.08 6.10 3.89
C SER A 106 26.74 7.12 4.98
N SER A 107 25.45 7.36 5.27
CA SER A 107 25.01 8.28 6.30
C SER A 107 25.33 7.72 7.70
N PRO A 108 25.86 8.54 8.62
CA PRO A 108 26.08 8.13 10.01
C PRO A 108 24.77 7.75 10.73
N ASP A 109 23.62 8.23 10.25
CA ASP A 109 22.30 7.98 10.82
C ASP A 109 21.59 6.75 10.22
N TYR A 110 22.17 6.09 9.22
CA TYR A 110 21.54 4.99 8.48
C TYR A 110 21.03 3.87 9.40
N ALA A 111 21.88 3.38 10.30
CA ALA A 111 21.52 2.28 11.20
C ALA A 111 20.34 2.65 12.11
N LYS A 112 20.35 3.87 12.66
CA LYS A 112 19.26 4.38 13.50
C LYS A 112 17.97 4.57 12.71
N PHE A 113 18.08 5.02 11.46
CA PHE A 113 16.92 5.15 10.58
C PHE A 113 16.28 3.79 10.25
N GLN A 114 17.10 2.76 9.99
CA GLN A 114 16.61 1.40 9.77
C GLN A 114 15.91 0.82 11.01
N GLU A 115 16.42 1.10 12.22
CA GLU A 115 15.75 0.72 13.47
C GLU A 115 14.37 1.38 13.61
N ILE A 116 14.27 2.69 13.33
CA ILE A 116 13.00 3.42 13.34
C ILE A 116 12.04 2.86 12.29
N ARG A 117 12.52 2.59 11.07
CA ARG A 117 11.71 2.03 9.98
C ARG A 117 11.11 0.68 10.36
N ARG A 118 11.92 -0.23 10.91
CA ARG A 118 11.45 -1.53 11.41
C ARG A 118 10.43 -1.36 12.53
N HIS A 119 10.72 -0.53 13.52
CA HIS A 119 9.80 -0.26 14.63
C HIS A 119 8.46 0.30 14.14
N ASN A 120 8.48 1.29 13.24
CA ASN A 120 7.27 1.88 12.66
C ASN A 120 6.48 0.87 11.83
N SER A 121 7.17 -0.02 11.10
CA SER A 121 6.53 -1.10 10.32
C SER A 121 5.82 -2.10 11.23
N GLU A 122 6.45 -2.49 12.34
CA GLU A 122 5.85 -3.37 13.36
C GLU A 122 4.64 -2.69 14.01
N LEU A 123 4.79 -1.44 14.44
CA LEU A 123 3.73 -0.64 15.06
C LEU A 123 2.52 -0.45 14.13
N LYS A 124 2.76 -0.18 12.84
CA LYS A 124 1.71 -0.13 11.81
C LYS A 124 0.92 -1.44 11.77
N ARG A 125 1.61 -2.59 11.74
CA ARG A 125 0.97 -3.91 11.69
C ARG A 125 0.09 -4.17 12.92
N GLU A 126 0.56 -3.79 14.10
CA GLU A 126 -0.19 -3.94 15.36
C GLU A 126 -1.44 -3.05 15.38
N ILE A 127 -1.30 -1.78 15.00
CA ILE A 127 -2.43 -0.83 14.93
C ILE A 127 -3.50 -1.30 13.93
N GLU A 128 -3.08 -1.71 12.74
CA GLU A 128 -4.01 -2.18 11.70
C GLU A 128 -4.68 -3.51 12.08
N ALA A 129 -4.00 -4.38 12.82
CA ALA A 129 -4.60 -5.61 13.36
C ALA A 129 -5.69 -5.28 14.39
N ASP A 130 -5.42 -4.38 15.34
CA ASP A 130 -6.40 -3.99 16.36
C ASP A 130 -7.59 -3.21 15.77
N TRP A 131 -7.35 -2.41 14.72
CA TRP A 131 -8.45 -1.80 13.95
C TRP A 131 -9.35 -2.86 13.31
N HIS A 132 -8.76 -3.88 12.69
CA HIS A 132 -9.53 -4.98 12.10
C HIS A 132 -10.35 -5.71 13.17
N ASP A 133 -9.74 -6.06 14.31
CA ASP A 133 -10.43 -6.72 15.43
C ASP A 133 -11.52 -5.83 16.05
N ALA A 134 -11.37 -4.50 15.97
CA ALA A 134 -12.38 -3.54 16.38
C ALA A 134 -13.53 -3.35 15.35
N GLY A 135 -13.46 -4.02 14.20
CA GLY A 135 -14.44 -3.90 13.10
C GLY A 135 -14.28 -2.60 12.29
N LEU A 136 -13.12 -1.95 12.37
CA LEU A 136 -12.82 -0.77 11.58
C LEU A 136 -12.23 -1.17 10.23
N PRO A 137 -12.59 -0.48 9.13
CA PRO A 137 -12.12 -0.85 7.81
C PRO A 137 -10.62 -0.64 7.69
N THR A 138 -9.89 -1.71 7.37
CA THR A 138 -8.45 -1.68 7.10
C THR A 138 -8.16 -2.28 5.72
N HIS A 139 -6.88 -2.32 5.34
CA HIS A 139 -6.43 -3.06 4.16
C HIS A 139 -6.88 -4.54 4.16
N THR A 140 -7.10 -5.15 5.34
CA THR A 140 -7.58 -6.52 5.50
C THR A 140 -9.03 -6.71 5.05
N ASP A 141 -9.86 -5.68 5.14
CA ASP A 141 -11.30 -5.75 4.83
C ASP A 141 -11.59 -5.52 3.34
N LEU A 142 -10.77 -4.70 2.68
CA LEU A 142 -10.76 -4.56 1.22
C LEU A 142 -10.55 -5.91 0.52
N ARG A 143 -9.77 -6.82 1.14
CA ARG A 143 -9.59 -8.20 0.68
C ARG A 143 -10.91 -8.95 0.60
N VAL A 144 -11.77 -8.86 1.61
CA VAL A 144 -13.05 -9.61 1.66
C VAL A 144 -13.99 -9.12 0.57
N LEU A 145 -13.99 -7.80 0.30
CA LEU A 145 -14.77 -7.20 -0.77
C LEU A 145 -14.24 -7.58 -2.16
N ALA A 146 -12.93 -7.53 -2.37
CA ALA A 146 -12.29 -7.97 -3.62
C ALA A 146 -12.50 -9.48 -3.88
N GLU A 147 -12.39 -10.33 -2.85
CA GLU A 147 -12.68 -11.77 -2.92
C GLU A 147 -14.19 -12.05 -3.13
N GLY A 148 -15.07 -11.16 -2.64
CA GLY A 148 -16.51 -11.21 -2.87
C GLY A 148 -16.87 -10.91 -4.33
N LEU A 149 -16.30 -9.84 -4.89
CA LEU A 149 -16.43 -9.46 -6.30
C LEU A 149 -15.87 -10.56 -7.22
N ALA A 150 -14.69 -11.11 -6.90
CA ALA A 150 -14.09 -12.22 -7.64
C ALA A 150 -14.96 -13.49 -7.69
N ARG A 151 -15.77 -13.73 -6.66
CA ARG A 151 -16.71 -14.86 -6.63
C ARG A 151 -17.98 -14.62 -7.43
N LEU A 152 -18.38 -13.36 -7.60
CA LEU A 152 -19.56 -12.96 -8.38
C LEU A 152 -19.25 -12.90 -9.88
N GLU A 153 -18.02 -12.52 -10.25
CA GLU A 153 -17.53 -12.53 -11.63
C GLU A 153 -16.97 -13.92 -11.97
N GLY A 154 -17.87 -14.84 -12.35
CA GLY A 154 -17.55 -16.25 -12.60
C GLY A 154 -16.33 -16.50 -13.51
N ALA A 155 -15.48 -17.43 -13.07
CA ALA A 155 -14.32 -17.91 -13.81
C ALA A 155 -14.70 -18.56 -15.15
N GLN A 156 -14.07 -18.16 -16.26
CA GLN A 156 -13.77 -19.12 -17.34
C GLN A 156 -12.75 -18.73 -18.43
N THR A 157 -11.92 -17.68 -18.27
CA THR A 157 -10.76 -17.49 -19.17
C THR A 157 -9.57 -16.92 -18.42
N CYS A 158 -8.46 -17.67 -18.36
CA CYS A 158 -7.18 -17.15 -17.85
C CYS A 158 -6.62 -16.14 -18.86
N ARG A 159 -6.73 -14.84 -18.55
CA ARG A 159 -6.28 -13.74 -19.41
C ARG A 159 -4.75 -13.59 -19.45
N GLY A 160 -4.06 -14.18 -18.49
CA GLY A 160 -2.61 -14.18 -18.32
C GLY A 160 -2.23 -14.53 -16.88
N ARG A 161 -0.98 -14.91 -16.66
CA ARG A 161 -0.39 -15.22 -15.36
C ARG A 161 0.32 -14.00 -14.80
N LEU A 162 -0.03 -13.61 -13.58
CA LEU A 162 0.53 -12.46 -12.90
C LEU A 162 1.26 -12.91 -11.63
N LEU A 163 2.37 -12.25 -11.34
CA LEU A 163 3.05 -12.36 -10.05
C LEU A 163 2.95 -11.02 -9.33
N VAL A 164 2.20 -10.98 -8.23
CA VAL A 164 2.09 -9.81 -7.34
C VAL A 164 3.13 -9.93 -6.24
N VAL A 165 3.92 -8.89 -6.03
CA VAL A 165 4.99 -8.84 -5.04
C VAL A 165 4.79 -7.63 -4.15
N ASP A 166 4.53 -7.84 -2.86
CA ASP A 166 4.33 -6.78 -1.88
C ASP A 166 4.53 -7.39 -0.48
N ASP A 167 5.33 -6.76 0.39
CA ASP A 167 5.64 -7.29 1.73
C ASP A 167 4.45 -7.14 2.70
N GLU A 168 3.54 -6.20 2.40
CA GLU A 168 2.29 -6.06 3.08
C GLU A 168 1.29 -7.11 2.58
N ARG A 169 1.22 -8.23 3.30
CA ARG A 169 0.39 -9.39 2.94
C ARG A 169 -1.06 -9.04 2.56
N ASN A 170 -1.64 -8.04 3.22
CA ASN A 170 -3.01 -7.60 2.96
C ASN A 170 -3.13 -6.86 1.62
N VAL A 171 -2.18 -5.97 1.31
CA VAL A 171 -2.11 -5.26 0.02
C VAL A 171 -1.90 -6.27 -1.10
N ALA A 172 -0.92 -7.18 -0.95
CA ALA A 172 -0.63 -8.23 -1.92
C ALA A 172 -1.87 -9.09 -2.24
N ARG A 173 -2.59 -9.54 -1.21
CA ARG A 173 -3.80 -10.35 -1.34
C ARG A 173 -4.97 -9.58 -1.95
N GLY A 174 -5.19 -8.33 -1.53
CA GLY A 174 -6.25 -7.49 -2.09
C GLY A 174 -6.04 -7.23 -3.59
N LEU A 175 -4.81 -6.90 -3.97
CA LEU A 175 -4.43 -6.72 -5.37
C LEU A 175 -4.59 -8.02 -6.17
N ALA A 176 -4.15 -9.15 -5.62
CA ALA A 176 -4.32 -10.45 -6.26
C ALA A 176 -5.81 -10.84 -6.41
N ALA A 177 -6.65 -10.56 -5.42
CA ALA A 177 -8.08 -10.82 -5.49
C ALA A 177 -8.75 -9.99 -6.59
N LEU A 178 -8.43 -8.69 -6.69
CA LEU A 178 -8.95 -7.83 -7.76
C LEU A 178 -8.54 -8.28 -9.16
N LEU A 179 -7.27 -8.63 -9.34
CA LEU A 179 -6.77 -9.12 -10.61
C LEU A 179 -7.37 -10.50 -10.94
N SER A 180 -7.54 -11.37 -9.94
CA SER A 180 -8.20 -12.66 -10.11
C SER A 180 -9.68 -12.51 -10.51
N ALA A 181 -10.41 -11.54 -9.93
CA ALA A 181 -11.78 -11.19 -10.33
C ALA A 181 -11.86 -10.84 -11.83
N ARG A 182 -10.83 -10.16 -12.34
CA ARG A 182 -10.73 -9.78 -13.74
C ARG A 182 -10.35 -10.95 -14.67
N GLY A 183 -10.13 -12.15 -14.13
CA GLY A 183 -9.82 -13.38 -14.87
C GLY A 183 -8.32 -13.64 -15.09
N TYR A 184 -7.44 -13.03 -14.28
CA TYR A 184 -6.01 -13.37 -14.29
C TYR A 184 -5.72 -14.53 -13.34
N ASP A 185 -4.70 -15.32 -13.66
CA ASP A 185 -4.13 -16.31 -12.74
C ASP A 185 -3.03 -15.64 -11.94
N VAL A 186 -3.24 -15.42 -10.65
CA VAL A 186 -2.37 -14.55 -9.84
C VAL A 186 -1.68 -15.33 -8.73
N GLU A 187 -0.35 -15.26 -8.73
CA GLU A 187 0.50 -15.75 -7.65
C GLU A 187 1.02 -14.60 -6.82
N ILE A 188 1.29 -14.85 -5.53
CA ILE A 188 1.73 -13.83 -4.58
C ILE A 188 3.11 -14.21 -4.04
N ALA A 189 4.02 -13.24 -3.99
CA ALA A 189 5.26 -13.30 -3.23
C ALA A 189 5.30 -12.14 -2.23
N TYR A 190 5.81 -12.40 -1.03
CA TYR A 190 5.87 -11.39 0.05
C TYR A 190 7.26 -10.83 0.30
N ASP A 191 8.26 -11.33 -0.41
CA ASP A 191 9.63 -10.88 -0.32
C ASP A 191 10.34 -11.25 -1.62
N GLY A 192 11.47 -10.61 -1.87
CA GLY A 192 12.20 -10.86 -3.11
C GLY A 192 12.85 -12.25 -3.21
N ARG A 193 13.05 -13.00 -2.10
CA ARG A 193 13.53 -14.39 -2.16
C ARG A 193 12.45 -15.29 -2.73
N GLN A 194 11.20 -15.09 -2.32
CA GLN A 194 10.04 -15.78 -2.86
C GLN A 194 9.85 -15.50 -4.35
N VAL A 195 10.11 -14.26 -4.79
CA VAL A 195 10.07 -13.91 -6.22
C VAL A 195 11.05 -14.75 -7.02
N LEU A 196 12.32 -14.78 -6.61
CA LEU A 196 13.36 -15.48 -7.36
C LEU A 196 13.13 -16.98 -7.36
N ALA A 197 12.80 -17.56 -6.20
CA ALA A 197 12.45 -18.97 -6.08
C ALA A 197 11.23 -19.33 -6.95
N ARG A 198 10.27 -18.40 -7.10
CA ARG A 198 9.12 -18.60 -7.99
C ARG A 198 9.53 -18.53 -9.46
N LEU A 199 10.35 -17.56 -9.86
CA LEU A 199 10.82 -17.44 -11.25
C LEU A 199 11.68 -18.64 -11.68
N GLU A 200 12.51 -19.17 -10.78
CA GLU A 200 13.34 -20.36 -11.02
C GLU A 200 12.52 -21.64 -11.22
N LYS A 201 11.42 -21.81 -10.48
CA LYS A 201 10.55 -22.99 -10.62
C LYS A 201 9.84 -23.04 -11.97
N GLY A 202 9.60 -21.87 -12.56
CA GLY A 202 8.76 -21.73 -13.75
C GLY A 202 7.33 -22.26 -13.54
N PRO A 203 6.49 -22.19 -14.58
CA PRO A 203 6.65 -21.35 -15.77
C PRO A 203 6.66 -19.85 -15.40
N LEU A 204 7.27 -19.02 -16.25
CA LEU A 204 7.34 -17.57 -15.99
C LEU A 204 5.93 -16.94 -16.00
N PRO A 205 5.68 -15.93 -15.14
CA PRO A 205 4.49 -15.10 -15.26
C PRO A 205 4.56 -14.27 -16.55
N ASP A 206 3.42 -13.80 -17.03
CA ASP A 206 3.34 -12.90 -18.18
C ASP A 206 3.58 -11.43 -17.77
N LEU A 207 3.38 -11.10 -16.49
CA LEU A 207 3.68 -9.79 -15.91
C LEU A 207 3.95 -9.91 -14.40
N VAL A 208 4.95 -9.17 -13.91
CA VAL A 208 5.20 -8.98 -12.48
C VAL A 208 4.69 -7.61 -12.07
N VAL A 209 3.84 -7.55 -11.04
CA VAL A 209 3.45 -6.31 -10.36
C VAL A 209 4.25 -6.25 -9.06
N LEU A 210 5.21 -5.34 -8.99
CA LEU A 210 6.22 -5.29 -7.92
C LEU A 210 6.07 -4.01 -7.09
N ASP A 211 5.90 -4.17 -5.79
CA ASP A 211 6.11 -3.08 -4.85
C ASP A 211 7.61 -2.76 -4.75
N TYR A 212 7.92 -1.48 -4.92
CA TYR A 212 9.28 -1.00 -4.82
C TYR A 212 9.69 -0.73 -3.37
N SER A 213 8.75 -0.35 -2.51
CA SER A 213 8.98 0.17 -1.16
C SER A 213 9.00 -0.93 -0.08
N MET A 214 9.71 -2.04 -0.31
CA MET A 214 9.80 -3.16 0.66
C MET A 214 10.98 -2.98 1.64
N PRO A 215 10.81 -3.16 2.97
CA PRO A 215 11.84 -2.88 3.99
C PRO A 215 12.90 -3.99 4.20
N GLU A 216 12.66 -5.25 3.82
CA GLU A 216 13.63 -6.35 4.03
C GLU A 216 14.46 -6.72 2.78
N MET A 217 13.92 -6.53 1.59
CA MET A 217 14.63 -6.76 0.33
C MET A 217 14.12 -5.75 -0.69
N ASP A 218 14.98 -4.78 -1.04
CA ASP A 218 14.59 -3.66 -1.89
C ASP A 218 14.05 -4.15 -3.24
N GLY A 219 12.95 -3.57 -3.71
CA GLY A 219 12.42 -3.84 -5.06
C GLY A 219 13.47 -3.63 -6.16
N HIS A 220 14.49 -2.81 -5.87
CA HIS A 220 15.71 -2.67 -6.66
C HIS A 220 16.46 -3.99 -6.86
N GLU A 221 16.72 -4.75 -5.80
CA GLU A 221 17.49 -6.00 -5.87
C GLU A 221 16.73 -7.07 -6.66
N VAL A 222 15.41 -7.11 -6.51
CA VAL A 222 14.53 -7.96 -7.33
C VAL A 222 14.65 -7.59 -8.80
N LEU A 223 14.52 -6.31 -9.12
CA LEU A 223 14.60 -5.81 -10.49
C LEU A 223 15.98 -6.05 -11.11
N ASP A 224 17.06 -5.86 -10.36
CA ASP A 224 18.43 -6.14 -10.78
C ASP A 224 18.63 -7.60 -11.16
N ARG A 225 18.15 -8.52 -10.32
CA ARG A 225 18.25 -9.95 -10.59
C ARG A 225 17.40 -10.37 -11.78
N ILE A 226 16.18 -9.84 -11.91
CA ILE A 226 15.32 -10.07 -13.09
C ILE A 226 16.03 -9.62 -14.37
N ARG A 227 16.63 -8.43 -14.38
CA ARG A 227 17.32 -7.89 -15.57
C ARG A 227 18.64 -8.56 -15.88
N SER A 228 19.34 -9.08 -14.87
CA SER A 228 20.61 -9.80 -15.05
C SER A 228 20.43 -11.25 -15.50
N HIS A 229 19.25 -11.85 -15.30
CA HIS A 229 18.99 -13.22 -15.71
C HIS A 229 18.56 -13.31 -17.19
N VAL A 230 19.22 -14.17 -17.97
CA VAL A 230 19.01 -14.24 -19.43
C VAL A 230 17.55 -14.51 -19.80
N GLU A 231 16.88 -15.41 -19.08
CA GLU A 231 15.49 -15.81 -19.36
C GLU A 231 14.45 -14.83 -18.79
N TRP A 232 14.80 -14.04 -17.76
CA TRP A 232 13.86 -13.13 -17.09
C TRP A 232 14.03 -11.68 -17.55
N SER A 233 15.13 -11.38 -18.25
CA SER A 233 15.48 -10.02 -18.68
C SER A 233 14.35 -9.31 -19.44
N ARG A 234 13.56 -10.07 -20.21
CA ARG A 234 12.41 -9.58 -20.99
C ARG A 234 11.07 -9.61 -20.26
N LEU A 235 11.02 -10.16 -19.04
CA LEU A 235 9.79 -10.26 -18.26
C LEU A 235 9.23 -8.85 -18.01
N PRO A 236 7.98 -8.58 -18.38
CA PRO A 236 7.35 -7.30 -18.09
C PRO A 236 7.27 -7.07 -16.57
N VAL A 237 7.66 -5.87 -16.14
CA VAL A 237 7.58 -5.46 -14.73
C VAL A 237 6.81 -4.15 -14.64
N LEU A 238 5.72 -4.17 -13.88
CA LEU A 238 4.95 -3.00 -13.49
C LEU A 238 5.31 -2.66 -12.05
N LEU A 239 5.99 -1.53 -11.84
CA LEU A 239 6.27 -1.04 -10.49
C LEU A 239 5.04 -0.36 -9.91
N ALA A 240 4.72 -0.66 -8.65
CA ALA A 240 3.67 -0.01 -7.88
C ALA A 240 4.30 0.55 -6.59
N THR A 241 4.58 1.84 -6.54
CA THR A 241 5.40 2.44 -5.46
C THR A 241 4.76 3.67 -4.85
N ALA A 242 5.01 3.95 -3.57
CA ALA A 242 4.73 5.25 -2.95
C ALA A 242 5.92 6.23 -3.09
N SER A 243 7.14 5.70 -3.21
CA SER A 243 8.39 6.47 -3.29
C SER A 243 8.67 7.07 -4.67
N GLU A 244 9.57 8.05 -4.71
CA GLU A 244 10.20 8.48 -5.96
C GLU A 244 11.13 7.38 -6.48
N ILE A 245 11.19 7.24 -7.80
CA ILE A 245 12.04 6.25 -8.49
C ILE A 245 12.95 7.01 -9.43
N SER A 246 14.21 6.60 -9.50
CA SER A 246 15.19 7.24 -10.38
C SER A 246 14.83 7.04 -11.85
N LEU A 247 15.23 7.98 -12.71
CA LEU A 247 15.06 7.85 -14.16
C LEU A 247 15.73 6.58 -14.72
N ALA A 248 16.83 6.14 -14.11
CA ALA A 248 17.53 4.92 -14.51
C ALA A 248 16.70 3.66 -14.25
N GLU A 249 15.98 3.59 -13.13
CA GLU A 249 15.09 2.47 -12.80
C GLU A 249 13.81 2.49 -13.65
N ILE A 250 13.24 3.67 -13.91
CA ILE A 250 12.06 3.82 -14.78
C ILE A 250 12.34 3.24 -16.17
N GLN A 251 13.55 3.42 -16.71
CA GLN A 251 13.95 2.87 -18.01
C GLN A 251 14.08 1.33 -18.01
N ARG A 252 14.16 0.71 -16.83
CA ARG A 252 14.34 -0.74 -16.68
C ARG A 252 13.02 -1.47 -16.44
N VAL A 253 11.89 -0.77 -16.38
CA VAL A 253 10.57 -1.36 -16.13
C VAL A 253 9.61 -1.06 -17.26
N SER A 254 8.58 -1.88 -17.36
CA SER A 254 7.60 -1.80 -18.45
C SER A 254 6.49 -0.78 -18.15
N GLY A 255 6.25 -0.51 -16.87
CA GLY A 255 5.32 0.51 -16.41
C GLY A 255 5.55 0.92 -14.96
N LEU A 256 4.99 2.07 -14.59
CA LEU A 256 5.03 2.65 -13.25
C LEU A 256 3.63 3.10 -12.82
N LEU A 257 3.23 2.69 -11.62
CA LEU A 257 2.06 3.14 -10.89
C LEU A 257 2.52 3.81 -9.59
N ARG A 258 2.07 5.05 -9.36
CA ARG A 258 2.28 5.75 -8.08
C ARG A 258 1.11 5.48 -7.15
N LYS A 259 1.39 4.91 -5.97
CA LYS A 259 0.42 4.72 -4.88
C LYS A 259 0.09 6.09 -4.25
N PRO A 260 -1.18 6.40 -3.93
CA PRO A 260 -2.38 5.62 -4.25
C PRO A 260 -2.78 5.78 -5.73
N TYR A 261 -3.25 4.70 -6.35
CA TYR A 261 -3.76 4.68 -7.72
C TYR A 261 -5.19 4.09 -7.77
N PRO A 262 -6.05 4.59 -8.67
CA PRO A 262 -7.39 4.01 -8.88
C PRO A 262 -7.29 2.67 -9.61
N ARG A 263 -8.27 1.77 -9.38
CA ARG A 263 -8.26 0.41 -9.97
C ARG A 263 -8.29 0.42 -11.49
N GLU A 264 -8.95 1.40 -12.10
CA GLU A 264 -9.12 1.50 -13.54
C GLU A 264 -7.78 1.73 -14.22
N VAL A 265 -6.91 2.51 -13.58
CA VAL A 265 -5.55 2.77 -14.05
C VAL A 265 -4.70 1.50 -13.93
N LEU A 266 -4.79 0.79 -12.80
CA LEU A 266 -4.15 -0.51 -12.64
C LEU A 266 -4.57 -1.49 -13.75
N PHE A 267 -5.87 -1.69 -13.94
CA PHE A 267 -6.39 -2.63 -14.93
C PHE A 267 -5.97 -2.25 -16.35
N LYS A 268 -6.07 -0.96 -16.70
CA LYS A 268 -5.65 -0.48 -18.02
C LYS A 268 -4.15 -0.72 -18.26
N MET A 269 -3.31 -0.50 -17.25
CA MET A 269 -1.87 -0.77 -17.37
C MET A 269 -1.58 -2.26 -17.52
N VAL A 270 -2.21 -3.12 -16.71
CA VAL A 270 -2.05 -4.58 -16.81
C VAL A 270 -2.49 -5.08 -18.19
N GLU A 271 -3.65 -4.65 -18.68
CA GLU A 271 -4.16 -5.01 -20.01
C GLU A 271 -3.24 -4.51 -21.14
N GLN A 272 -2.72 -3.29 -21.04
CA GLN A 272 -1.78 -2.74 -22.03
C GLN A 272 -0.46 -3.50 -22.05
N LEU A 273 0.09 -3.87 -20.90
CA LEU A 273 1.36 -4.59 -20.82
C LEU A 273 1.24 -6.02 -21.33
N LEU A 274 0.16 -6.72 -20.99
CA LEU A 274 -0.10 -8.07 -21.50
C LEU A 274 -0.50 -8.10 -22.98
N GLY A 275 -1.09 -7.00 -23.50
CA GLY A 275 -1.48 -6.88 -24.90
C GLY A 275 -0.33 -6.58 -25.86
N ARG A 276 0.79 -6.03 -25.37
CA ARG A 276 1.95 -5.65 -26.20
C ARG A 276 2.76 -6.84 -26.75
N ASP A 277 2.68 -8.01 -26.11
CA ASP A 277 3.44 -9.21 -26.53
C ASP A 277 2.65 -10.16 -27.46
N ARG A 278 1.37 -9.85 -27.77
CA ARG A 278 0.53 -10.65 -28.68
C ARG A 278 0.41 -10.07 -30.10
N ALA A 279 1.17 -9.03 -30.43
CA ALA A 279 1.15 -8.34 -31.73
C ALA A 279 2.45 -8.55 -32.51
#